data_AF-A0A2U1Q095-F1
#
_entry.id   AF-A0A2U1Q095-F1
#
_cell.length_a   1.000
_cell.length_b   1.000
_cell.length_c   1.000
_cell.angle_alpha   90.00
_cell.angle_beta   90.00
_cell.angle_gamma   90.00
#
_symmetry.space_group_name_H-M   'P 1'
#
loop_
_entity.id
_entity.type
_entity.pdbx_description
1 polymer ?
#
loop_
_entity_poly.entity_id
_entity_poly.type
_entity_poly.pdbx_seq_one_letter_code
_entity_poly.pdbx_strand_id
1 'polypeptide(L)'
;MLSNPQKSPSFLLDGINTTAASCGSRGCCNNTPVSGTTQVPDSVALYHTYPIGPNQCCCAVIQNINAPISTVWSVVRRFDNPQAYKHFVKSCNVLVGTGDVGTLREVHVISGLPAARSTERLEILDDERHIISFSVVGGDHRLANYRSVTTLHPNPTGNGTVVVESYVVDIPPGNTKEETCVFVDTIVKCNLQSLAQIAENKFQQNDQD
;
A
#
# COMPACT_ATOMS: atom_id res chain seq x y z
N MET A 1 19.13 48.56 14.56
CA MET A 1 19.22 47.16 15.04
C MET A 1 18.28 46.35 14.16
N LEU A 2 18.79 45.78 13.07
CA LEU A 2 17.99 45.16 12.01
C LEU A 2 17.62 43.71 12.39
N SER A 3 16.33 43.40 12.30
CA SER A 3 15.74 42.07 12.47
C SER A 3 16.11 41.16 11.30
N ASN A 4 16.53 39.94 11.62
CA ASN A 4 16.94 38.90 10.67
C ASN A 4 15.86 37.79 10.65
N PRO A 5 15.13 37.55 9.55
CA PRO A 5 14.27 36.38 9.42
C PRO A 5 15.04 35.23 8.73
N GLN A 6 15.19 34.11 9.43
CA GLN A 6 15.77 32.89 8.87
C GLN A 6 14.88 32.33 7.77
N LYS A 7 15.45 32.25 6.55
CA LYS A 7 14.91 31.55 5.38
C LYS A 7 14.89 30.03 5.61
N SER A 8 13.76 29.40 5.33
CA SER A 8 13.65 27.96 5.07
C SER A 8 14.26 27.63 3.70
N PRO A 9 14.94 26.47 3.54
CA PRO A 9 15.56 26.12 2.27
C PRO A 9 14.51 25.54 1.31
N SER A 10 14.41 26.16 0.13
CA SER A 10 13.70 25.64 -1.03
C SER A 10 14.49 24.46 -1.60
N PHE A 11 13.92 23.25 -1.57
CA PHE A 11 14.45 22.14 -2.35
C PHE A 11 13.82 22.18 -3.74
N LEU A 12 14.62 22.65 -4.71
CA LEU A 12 14.35 22.48 -6.14
C LEU A 12 14.65 21.03 -6.50
N LEU A 13 13.61 20.29 -6.91
CA LEU A 13 13.77 19.02 -7.62
C LEU A 13 13.60 19.32 -9.10
N ASP A 14 14.72 19.33 -9.81
CA ASP A 14 14.78 19.44 -11.26
C ASP A 14 14.21 18.18 -11.93
N GLY A 15 13.20 18.43 -12.78
CA GLY A 15 12.83 17.75 -14.01
C GLY A 15 13.19 16.28 -14.23
N ILE A 16 12.19 15.41 -14.08
CA ILE A 16 12.04 14.21 -14.92
C ILE A 16 10.63 14.25 -15.53
N ASN A 17 10.58 14.33 -16.86
CA ASN A 17 9.35 14.26 -17.64
C ASN A 17 8.64 12.93 -17.39
N THR A 18 7.49 12.98 -16.72
CA THR A 18 6.53 11.87 -16.66
C THR A 18 5.14 12.48 -16.81
N THR A 19 4.38 11.96 -17.77
CA THR A 19 3.05 12.43 -18.12
C THR A 19 2.11 12.36 -16.92
N ALA A 20 1.87 13.50 -16.29
CA ALA A 20 0.82 13.71 -15.32
C ALA A 20 -0.51 13.82 -16.06
N ALA A 21 -1.37 12.81 -15.96
CA ALA A 21 -2.78 12.96 -16.26
C ALA A 21 -3.45 13.54 -15.01
N SER A 22 -3.76 14.84 -15.02
CA SER A 22 -4.57 15.45 -13.97
C SER A 22 -6.01 14.92 -14.10
N CYS A 23 -6.51 14.22 -13.08
CA CYS A 23 -7.93 13.92 -13.00
C CYS A 23 -8.68 15.17 -12.51
N GLY A 24 -9.21 15.93 -13.45
CA GLY A 24 -10.16 17.00 -13.17
C GLY A 24 -11.45 16.42 -12.57
N SER A 25 -11.91 17.07 -11.49
CA SER A 25 -13.27 17.07 -10.93
C SER A 25 -14.27 16.10 -11.58
N ARG A 26 -14.38 14.89 -11.01
CA ARG A 26 -15.60 14.06 -10.88
C ARG A 26 -15.25 12.64 -10.37
N GLY A 27 -15.65 12.34 -9.14
CA GLY A 27 -16.01 10.99 -8.69
C GLY A 27 -14.87 9.99 -8.46
N CYS A 28 -14.20 10.04 -7.31
CA CYS A 28 -13.28 8.97 -6.86
C CYS A 28 -13.99 7.64 -6.48
N CYS A 29 -15.31 7.52 -6.66
CA CYS A 29 -16.08 6.38 -6.17
C CYS A 29 -17.33 6.06 -7.02
N ASN A 30 -17.33 6.32 -8.33
CA ASN A 30 -18.39 5.82 -9.20
C ASN A 30 -17.76 5.16 -10.43
N ASN A 31 -17.92 3.84 -10.52
CA ASN A 31 -17.72 2.98 -11.68
C ASN A 31 -17.18 3.71 -12.91
N THR A 32 -15.86 3.86 -13.00
CA THR A 32 -15.18 4.08 -14.27
C THR A 32 -14.05 3.06 -14.37
N PRO A 33 -13.91 2.40 -15.54
CA PRO A 33 -12.94 1.32 -15.69
C PRO A 33 -11.54 1.90 -15.54
N VAL A 34 -10.71 1.20 -14.78
CA VAL A 34 -9.26 1.42 -14.77
C VAL A 34 -8.78 1.41 -16.24
N SER A 35 -8.40 2.57 -16.77
CA SER A 35 -7.78 2.66 -18.09
C SER A 35 -6.40 2.02 -18.02
N GLY A 36 -6.33 0.76 -18.45
CA GLY A 36 -5.10 -0.01 -18.58
C GLY A 36 -5.34 -1.51 -18.45
N THR A 37 -5.93 -2.12 -19.49
CA THR A 37 -5.93 -3.55 -19.92
C THR A 37 -5.80 -4.73 -18.92
N THR A 38 -5.90 -4.52 -17.62
CA THR A 38 -5.80 -5.56 -16.60
C THR A 38 -7.13 -5.59 -15.88
N GLN A 39 -8.09 -6.33 -16.45
CA GLN A 39 -9.38 -6.57 -15.80
C GLN A 39 -9.11 -7.40 -14.54
N VAL A 40 -9.25 -6.76 -13.39
CA VAL A 40 -9.28 -7.47 -12.10
C VAL A 40 -10.57 -8.30 -12.09
N PRO A 41 -10.54 -9.61 -11.81
CA PRO A 41 -11.73 -10.45 -11.85
C PRO A 41 -12.83 -9.94 -10.90
N ASP A 42 -14.10 -10.07 -11.30
CA ASP A 42 -15.26 -9.60 -10.50
C ASP A 42 -15.32 -10.18 -9.09
N SER A 43 -14.82 -11.41 -8.90
CA SER A 43 -14.71 -12.08 -7.60
C SER A 43 -13.80 -11.33 -6.61
N VAL A 44 -12.89 -10.50 -7.13
CA VAL A 44 -11.90 -9.73 -6.36
C VAL A 44 -12.43 -8.33 -6.06
N ALA A 45 -13.27 -7.77 -6.94
CA ALA A 45 -13.86 -6.45 -6.75
C ALA A 45 -14.63 -6.34 -5.42
N LEU A 46 -15.23 -7.45 -4.95
CA LEU A 46 -15.91 -7.52 -3.66
C LEU A 46 -14.97 -7.22 -2.48
N TYR A 47 -13.74 -7.70 -2.51
CA TYR A 47 -12.76 -7.48 -1.44
C TYR A 47 -12.19 -6.06 -1.44
N HIS A 48 -12.24 -5.38 -2.58
CA HIS A 48 -11.77 -4.01 -2.74
C HIS A 48 -12.89 -2.97 -2.70
N THR A 49 -14.13 -3.38 -2.39
CA THR A 49 -15.27 -2.49 -2.23
C THR A 49 -15.46 -2.14 -0.75
N TYR A 50 -15.45 -0.84 -0.44
CA TYR A 50 -15.64 -0.34 0.92
C TYR A 50 -16.93 0.49 1.01
N PRO A 51 -17.68 0.41 2.13
CA PRO A 51 -18.63 1.47 2.47
C PRO A 51 -17.83 2.72 2.85
N ILE A 52 -17.90 3.77 2.02
CA ILE A 52 -17.10 4.99 2.21
C ILE A 52 -17.93 6.03 2.95
N GLY A 53 -17.44 6.46 4.11
CA GLY A 53 -18.01 7.58 4.85
C GLY A 53 -17.73 8.95 4.21
N PRO A 54 -18.46 10.01 4.59
CA PRO A 54 -18.30 11.34 4.01
C PRO A 54 -16.90 11.97 4.22
N ASN A 55 -16.19 11.57 5.28
CA ASN A 55 -14.83 12.04 5.59
C ASN A 55 -13.75 11.00 5.26
N GLN A 56 -14.01 10.10 4.29
CA GLN A 56 -13.09 9.04 3.93
C GLN A 56 -12.69 9.12 2.46
N CYS A 57 -11.50 8.58 2.19
CA CYS A 57 -11.00 8.38 0.84
C CYS A 57 -10.53 6.93 0.65
N CYS A 58 -10.60 6.48 -0.59
CA CYS A 58 -10.15 5.15 -0.99
C CYS A 58 -9.45 5.22 -2.35
N CYS A 59 -8.51 4.32 -2.57
CA CYS A 59 -7.88 4.11 -3.88
C CYS A 59 -7.48 2.63 -4.01
N ALA A 60 -7.14 2.21 -5.22
CA ALA A 60 -6.57 0.90 -5.51
C ALA A 60 -5.36 1.05 -6.44
N VAL A 61 -4.31 0.29 -6.15
CA VAL A 61 -3.08 0.22 -6.94
C VAL A 61 -2.93 -1.19 -7.47
N ILE A 62 -2.56 -1.30 -8.74
CA ILE A 62 -2.34 -2.57 -9.44
C ILE A 62 -0.86 -2.63 -9.82
N GLN A 63 -0.20 -3.75 -9.53
CA GLN A 63 1.18 -4.02 -9.91
C GLN A 63 1.29 -5.41 -10.55
N ASN A 64 1.88 -5.46 -11.74
CA ASN A 64 2.25 -6.71 -12.39
C ASN A 64 3.66 -7.11 -11.94
N ILE A 65 3.84 -8.37 -11.56
CA ILE A 65 5.12 -8.92 -11.08
C ILE A 65 5.46 -10.14 -11.93
N ASN A 66 6.66 -10.19 -12.49
CA ASN A 66 7.12 -11.33 -13.28
C ASN A 66 7.67 -12.46 -12.41
N ALA A 67 6.84 -12.96 -11.50
CA ALA A 67 7.14 -14.11 -10.62
C ALA A 67 5.86 -14.92 -10.33
N PRO A 68 5.98 -16.23 -10.04
CA PRO A 68 4.85 -17.06 -9.66
C PRO A 68 4.14 -16.56 -8.39
N ILE A 69 2.82 -16.81 -8.30
CA ILE A 69 1.99 -16.37 -7.18
C ILE A 69 2.50 -16.90 -5.83
N SER A 70 3.01 -18.13 -5.79
CA SER A 70 3.59 -18.73 -4.59
C SER A 70 4.82 -17.96 -4.10
N THR A 71 5.68 -17.49 -5.01
CA THR A 71 6.85 -16.68 -4.69
C THR A 71 6.43 -15.33 -4.11
N VAL A 72 5.50 -14.64 -4.77
CA VAL A 72 5.01 -13.33 -4.31
C VAL A 72 4.28 -13.47 -2.96
N TRP A 73 3.39 -14.46 -2.84
CA TRP A 73 2.63 -14.72 -1.62
C TRP A 73 3.51 -15.06 -0.44
N SER A 74 4.60 -15.82 -0.65
CA SER A 74 5.57 -16.14 0.41
C SER A 74 6.18 -14.90 1.07
N VAL A 75 6.20 -13.75 0.38
CA VAL A 75 6.65 -12.46 0.90
C VAL A 75 5.48 -11.72 1.56
N VAL A 76 4.37 -11.56 0.83
CA VAL A 76 3.21 -10.75 1.24
C VAL A 76 2.52 -11.29 2.50
N ARG A 77 2.41 -12.61 2.64
CA ARG A 77 1.70 -13.26 3.76
C ARG A 77 2.37 -13.07 5.12
N ARG A 78 3.63 -12.64 5.16
CA ARG A 78 4.41 -12.48 6.40
C ARG A 78 4.02 -11.20 7.13
N PHE A 79 2.89 -11.26 7.85
CA PHE A 79 2.40 -10.15 8.65
C PHE A 79 3.40 -9.68 9.72
N ASP A 80 4.24 -10.58 10.24
CA ASP A 80 5.31 -10.30 11.19
C ASP A 80 6.53 -9.58 10.58
N ASN A 81 6.72 -9.65 9.25
CA ASN A 81 7.90 -9.15 8.55
C ASN A 81 7.56 -8.24 7.35
N PRO A 82 6.86 -7.11 7.57
CA PRO A 82 6.57 -6.14 6.51
C PRO A 82 7.82 -5.49 5.92
N GLN A 83 8.89 -5.33 6.70
CA GLN A 83 10.17 -4.76 6.24
C GLN A 83 10.82 -5.56 5.10
N ALA A 84 10.37 -6.80 4.89
CA ALA A 84 10.82 -7.60 3.76
C ALA A 84 10.57 -6.89 2.41
N TYR A 85 9.53 -6.06 2.29
CA TYR A 85 9.23 -5.31 1.07
C TYR A 85 8.72 -3.87 1.29
N LYS A 86 8.36 -3.48 2.52
CA LYS A 86 7.90 -2.11 2.81
C LYS A 86 9.09 -1.23 3.22
N HIS A 87 9.57 -0.40 2.30
CA HIS A 87 10.78 0.42 2.49
C HIS A 87 10.73 1.39 3.68
N PHE A 88 9.55 1.89 4.01
CA PHE A 88 9.40 2.88 5.07
C PHE A 88 9.34 2.25 6.47
N VAL A 89 9.45 0.92 6.58
CA VAL A 89 9.46 0.21 7.86
C VAL A 89 10.89 0.02 8.35
N LYS A 90 11.19 0.60 9.51
CA LYS A 90 12.46 0.41 10.23
C LYS A 90 12.49 -0.91 10.99
N SER A 91 11.40 -1.24 11.69
CA SER A 91 11.26 -2.48 12.44
C SER A 91 9.81 -2.85 12.61
N CYS A 92 9.55 -4.14 12.85
CA CYS A 92 8.24 -4.67 13.15
C CYS A 92 8.35 -5.65 14.32
N ASN A 93 7.45 -5.51 15.30
CA ASN A 93 7.35 -6.39 16.45
C ASN A 93 5.92 -6.91 16.57
N VAL A 94 5.73 -8.22 16.70
CA VAL A 94 4.43 -8.78 17.04
C VAL A 94 4.16 -8.51 18.51
N LEU A 95 3.06 -7.81 18.80
CA LEU A 95 2.64 -7.46 20.17
C LEU A 95 1.77 -8.56 20.77
N VAL A 96 0.84 -9.10 19.97
CA VAL A 96 -0.15 -10.10 20.40
C VAL A 96 -0.41 -11.06 19.25
N GLY A 97 -0.48 -12.37 19.53
CA GLY A 97 -0.80 -13.40 18.54
C GLY A 97 0.43 -14.07 17.92
N THR A 98 0.17 -15.00 17.01
CA THR A 98 1.17 -15.90 16.40
C THR A 98 1.29 -15.75 14.88
N GLY A 99 0.64 -14.73 14.30
CA GLY A 99 0.58 -14.52 12.85
C GLY A 99 -0.76 -14.86 12.21
N ASP A 100 -1.73 -15.31 13.01
CA ASP A 100 -3.11 -15.61 12.58
C ASP A 100 -4.02 -14.38 12.69
N VAL A 101 -5.22 -14.43 12.10
CA VAL A 101 -6.21 -13.35 12.16
C VAL A 101 -6.44 -12.89 13.60
N GLY A 102 -6.42 -11.56 13.81
CA GLY A 102 -6.47 -10.92 15.12
C GLY A 102 -5.10 -10.59 15.72
N THR A 103 -4.00 -11.11 15.16
CA THR A 103 -2.63 -10.76 15.55
C THR A 103 -2.41 -9.24 15.43
N LEU A 104 -1.75 -8.67 16.43
CA LEU A 104 -1.34 -7.27 16.46
C LEU A 104 0.16 -7.16 16.25
N ARG A 105 0.57 -6.28 15.35
CA ARG A 105 1.97 -5.86 15.19
C ARG A 105 2.13 -4.39 15.46
N GLU A 106 3.31 -4.01 15.91
CA GLU A 106 3.76 -2.63 15.97
C GLU A 106 4.87 -2.41 14.95
N VAL A 107 4.66 -1.42 14.09
CA VAL A 107 5.57 -1.01 13.04
C VAL A 107 6.21 0.30 13.44
N HIS A 108 7.54 0.36 13.42
CA HIS A 108 8.30 1.60 13.52
C HIS A 108 8.66 2.07 12.13
N VAL A 109 8.35 3.33 11.85
CA VAL A 109 8.60 3.94 10.55
C VAL A 109 9.98 4.60 10.54
N ILE A 110 10.64 4.71 9.39
CA ILE A 110 11.91 5.41 9.25
C ILE A 110 11.77 6.91 9.59
N SER A 111 12.86 7.53 10.05
CA SER A 111 12.88 8.97 10.38
C SER A 111 12.63 9.84 9.15
N GLY A 112 11.98 10.98 9.34
CA GLY A 112 11.65 11.93 8.26
C GLY A 112 10.24 11.80 7.71
N LEU A 113 9.48 10.78 8.15
CA LEU A 113 8.04 10.70 7.94
C LEU A 113 7.29 11.28 9.16
N PRO A 114 6.04 11.77 8.99
CA PRO A 114 5.26 12.37 10.08
C PRO A 114 4.88 11.41 11.22
N ALA A 115 5.18 10.11 11.07
CA ALA A 115 4.77 9.06 12.00
C ALA A 115 5.97 8.30 12.55
N ALA A 116 5.94 7.98 13.84
CA ALA A 116 6.97 7.17 14.49
C ALA A 116 6.55 5.69 14.62
N ARG A 117 5.28 5.43 14.93
CA ARG A 117 4.75 4.10 15.28
C ARG A 117 3.35 3.89 14.70
N SER A 118 3.05 2.67 14.28
CA SER A 118 1.73 2.21 13.83
C SER A 118 1.42 0.88 14.49
N THR A 119 0.26 0.75 15.13
CA THR A 119 -0.25 -0.52 15.67
C THR A 119 -1.30 -1.06 14.72
N GLU A 120 -1.08 -2.26 14.21
CA GLU A 120 -1.82 -2.82 13.10
C GLU A 120 -2.38 -4.20 13.48
N ARG A 121 -3.62 -4.47 13.08
CA ARG A 121 -4.30 -5.75 13.29
C ARG A 121 -4.44 -6.50 11.97
N LEU A 122 -4.11 -7.78 11.97
CA LEU A 122 -4.40 -8.68 10.86
C LEU A 122 -5.90 -9.00 10.84
N GLU A 123 -6.59 -8.62 9.77
CA GLU A 123 -8.04 -8.78 9.61
C GLU A 123 -8.39 -10.01 8.75
N ILE A 124 -7.58 -10.27 7.73
CA ILE A 124 -7.78 -11.41 6.81
C ILE A 124 -6.41 -12.00 6.51
N LEU A 125 -6.32 -13.33 6.55
CA LEU A 125 -5.22 -14.10 5.98
C LEU A 125 -5.82 -15.37 5.38
N ASP A 126 -5.91 -15.40 4.05
CA ASP A 126 -6.44 -16.53 3.28
C ASP A 126 -5.34 -17.02 2.33
N ASP A 127 -4.70 -18.13 2.71
CA ASP A 127 -3.61 -18.74 1.95
C ASP A 127 -4.09 -19.41 0.64
N GLU A 128 -5.35 -19.86 0.58
CA GLU A 128 -5.89 -20.51 -0.62
C GLU A 128 -6.23 -19.47 -1.70
N ARG A 129 -6.83 -18.35 -1.29
CA ARG A 129 -7.24 -17.26 -2.19
C ARG A 129 -6.19 -16.16 -2.33
N HIS A 130 -5.08 -16.24 -1.58
CA HIS A 130 -4.00 -15.26 -1.56
C HIS A 130 -4.48 -13.85 -1.22
N ILE A 131 -5.22 -13.74 -0.12
CA ILE A 131 -5.82 -12.49 0.38
C ILE A 131 -5.26 -12.16 1.75
N ILE A 132 -4.74 -10.94 1.91
CA ILE A 132 -4.34 -10.40 3.20
C ILE A 132 -5.00 -9.04 3.42
N SER A 133 -5.45 -8.77 4.64
CA SER A 133 -5.97 -7.46 5.02
C SER A 133 -5.49 -7.10 6.41
N PHE A 134 -5.19 -5.82 6.62
CA PHE A 134 -4.91 -5.30 7.94
C PHE A 134 -5.60 -3.96 8.14
N SER A 135 -5.89 -3.66 9.40
CA SER A 135 -6.38 -2.35 9.83
C SER A 135 -5.38 -1.71 10.78
N VAL A 136 -5.35 -0.39 10.80
CA VAL A 136 -4.56 0.38 11.75
C VAL A 136 -5.45 0.74 12.93
N VAL A 137 -5.07 0.26 14.11
CA VAL A 137 -5.89 0.34 15.34
C VAL A 137 -5.34 1.34 16.36
N GLY A 138 -4.17 1.91 16.11
CA GLY A 138 -3.54 2.92 16.95
C GLY A 138 -2.16 3.29 16.43
N GLY A 139 -1.50 4.25 17.09
CA GLY A 139 -0.16 4.71 16.72
C GLY A 139 -0.08 6.23 16.62
N ASP A 140 1.11 6.71 16.27
CA ASP A 140 1.46 8.12 16.20
C ASP A 140 1.44 8.58 14.75
N HIS A 141 0.29 8.43 14.07
CA HIS A 141 0.14 8.83 12.66
C HIS A 141 -1.24 9.42 12.39
N ARG A 142 -1.37 10.07 11.23
CA ARG A 142 -2.61 10.74 10.80
C ARG A 142 -3.59 9.81 10.05
N LEU A 143 -3.19 8.57 9.76
CA LEU A 143 -3.98 7.58 9.01
C LEU A 143 -5.01 6.84 9.89
N ALA A 144 -5.93 7.58 10.49
CA ALA A 144 -6.99 7.00 11.31
C ALA A 144 -7.94 6.12 10.48
N ASN A 145 -8.40 5.02 11.08
CA ASN A 145 -9.27 4.02 10.45
C ASN A 145 -8.75 3.50 9.09
N TYR A 146 -7.43 3.53 8.90
CA TYR A 146 -6.82 2.94 7.71
C TYR A 146 -7.09 1.44 7.68
N ARG A 147 -7.57 0.96 6.54
CA ARG A 147 -7.73 -0.46 6.26
C ARG A 147 -7.23 -0.73 4.85
N SER A 148 -6.39 -1.74 4.69
CA SER A 148 -5.90 -2.19 3.40
C SER A 148 -6.31 -3.64 3.15
N VAL A 149 -6.53 -3.96 1.89
CA VAL A 149 -6.73 -5.32 1.39
C VAL A 149 -5.80 -5.51 0.19
N THR A 150 -4.95 -6.54 0.25
CA THR A 150 -4.08 -6.97 -0.83
C THR A 150 -4.52 -8.34 -1.32
N THR A 151 -4.70 -8.48 -2.63
CA THR A 151 -5.05 -9.73 -3.30
C THR A 151 -4.06 -10.03 -4.42
N LEU A 152 -3.75 -11.31 -4.64
CA LEU A 152 -2.85 -11.76 -5.70
C LEU A 152 -3.60 -12.65 -6.68
N HIS A 153 -3.33 -12.46 -7.97
CA HIS A 153 -3.99 -13.19 -9.07
C HIS A 153 -2.96 -13.69 -10.08
N PRO A 154 -3.20 -14.84 -10.72
CA PRO A 154 -2.44 -15.23 -11.91
C PRO A 154 -2.56 -14.17 -12.99
N ASN A 155 -1.45 -13.86 -13.67
CA ASN A 155 -1.50 -12.99 -14.82
C ASN A 155 -2.18 -13.72 -16.00
N PRO A 156 -3.24 -13.16 -16.62
CA PRO A 156 -3.93 -13.82 -17.72
C PRO A 156 -3.08 -14.00 -18.98
N THR A 157 -1.99 -13.24 -19.13
CA THR A 157 -1.16 -13.23 -20.36
C THR A 157 0.22 -13.87 -20.18
N GLY A 158 0.54 -14.41 -19.00
CA GLY A 158 1.84 -15.04 -18.75
C GLY A 158 1.96 -15.68 -17.37
N ASN A 159 3.16 -16.12 -16.99
CA ASN A 159 3.40 -16.84 -15.73
C ASN A 159 3.65 -15.91 -14.53
N GLY A 160 3.25 -14.64 -14.64
CA GLY A 160 3.41 -13.63 -13.59
C GLY A 160 2.24 -13.57 -12.62
N THR A 161 2.31 -12.60 -11.71
CA THR A 161 1.28 -12.32 -10.70
C THR A 161 0.80 -10.88 -10.84
N VAL A 162 -0.51 -10.67 -10.77
CA VAL A 162 -1.15 -9.36 -10.64
C VAL A 162 -1.47 -9.14 -9.16
N VAL A 163 -0.86 -8.12 -8.55
CA VAL A 163 -1.15 -7.72 -7.17
C VAL A 163 -2.06 -6.50 -7.20
N VAL A 164 -3.15 -6.57 -6.43
CA VAL A 164 -4.06 -5.44 -6.24
C VAL A 164 -4.07 -5.10 -4.75
N GLU A 165 -3.69 -3.88 -4.40
CA GLU A 165 -3.84 -3.35 -3.04
C GLU A 165 -4.79 -2.16 -3.07
N SER A 166 -5.89 -2.26 -2.33
CA SER A 166 -6.80 -1.14 -2.11
C SER A 166 -6.85 -0.77 -0.65
N TYR A 167 -7.19 0.49 -0.38
CA TYR A 167 -7.32 0.98 0.97
C TYR A 167 -8.50 1.93 1.12
N VAL A 168 -8.92 2.10 2.37
CA VAL A 168 -9.79 3.19 2.83
C VAL A 168 -9.16 3.82 4.06
N VAL A 169 -9.28 5.14 4.20
CA VAL A 169 -8.73 5.90 5.32
C VAL A 169 -9.53 7.18 5.57
N ASP A 170 -9.53 7.65 6.81
CA ASP A 170 -10.10 8.95 7.15
C ASP A 170 -9.22 10.09 6.63
N ILE A 171 -9.87 11.16 6.18
CA ILE A 171 -9.21 12.40 5.78
C ILE A 171 -8.78 13.14 7.07
N PRO A 172 -7.47 13.36 7.29
CA PRO A 172 -7.01 14.06 8.49
C PRO A 172 -7.51 15.50 8.52
N PRO A 173 -7.77 16.08 9.72
CA PRO A 173 -8.11 17.48 9.84
C PRO A 173 -7.06 18.38 9.17
N GLY A 174 -7.51 19.31 8.34
CA GLY A 174 -6.65 20.24 7.61
C GLY A 174 -6.08 19.69 6.30
N ASN A 175 -6.44 18.48 5.88
CA ASN A 175 -6.10 17.94 4.56
C ASN A 175 -7.31 17.82 3.65
N THR A 176 -7.06 17.91 2.35
CA THR A 176 -8.05 17.57 1.34
C THR A 176 -8.08 16.05 1.11
N LYS A 177 -9.16 15.58 0.46
CA LYS A 177 -9.27 14.20 0.02
C LYS A 177 -8.11 13.83 -0.92
N GLU A 178 -7.81 14.73 -1.85
CA GLU A 178 -6.80 14.55 -2.89
C GLU A 178 -5.40 14.44 -2.29
N GLU A 179 -5.04 15.32 -1.35
CA GLU A 179 -3.75 15.25 -0.65
C GLU A 179 -3.58 13.93 0.11
N THR A 180 -4.63 13.51 0.82
CA THR A 180 -4.62 12.26 1.58
C THR A 180 -4.48 11.07 0.65
N CYS A 181 -5.23 11.04 -0.46
CA CYS A 181 -5.10 10.01 -1.48
C CYS A 181 -3.70 9.95 -2.05
N VAL A 182 -3.14 11.08 -2.51
CA VAL A 182 -1.80 11.12 -3.12
C VAL A 182 -0.73 10.61 -2.16
N PHE A 183 -0.80 11.02 -0.89
CA PHE A 183 0.15 10.57 0.12
C PHE A 183 0.12 9.05 0.32
N VAL A 184 -1.08 8.49 0.53
CA VAL A 184 -1.23 7.05 0.79
C VAL A 184 -0.95 6.21 -0.47
N ASP A 185 -1.42 6.67 -1.63
CA ASP A 185 -1.19 6.05 -2.93
C ASP A 185 0.30 5.96 -3.25
N THR A 186 1.07 7.00 -2.92
CA THR A 186 2.54 7.00 -3.08
C THR A 186 3.19 5.90 -2.22
N ILE A 187 2.76 5.76 -0.96
CA ILE A 187 3.30 4.73 -0.06
C ILE A 187 2.98 3.33 -0.59
N VAL A 188 1.74 3.08 -1.01
CA VAL A 188 1.31 1.79 -1.55
C VAL A 188 2.08 1.47 -2.84
N LYS A 189 2.21 2.43 -3.76
CA LYS A 189 2.98 2.26 -5.00
C LYS A 189 4.44 1.91 -4.72
N CYS A 190 5.11 2.61 -3.81
CA CYS A 190 6.49 2.31 -3.45
C CYS A 190 6.63 0.90 -2.86
N ASN A 191 5.69 0.47 -2.02
CA ASN A 191 5.71 -0.87 -1.44
C ASN A 191 5.52 -1.95 -2.52
N LEU A 192 4.56 -1.78 -3.44
CA LEU A 192 4.31 -2.77 -4.50
C LEU A 192 5.46 -2.83 -5.52
N GLN A 193 6.10 -1.69 -5.82
CA GLN A 193 7.31 -1.66 -6.65
C GLN A 193 8.46 -2.43 -6.00
N SER A 194 8.67 -2.25 -4.70
CA SER A 194 9.66 -3.01 -3.93
C SER A 194 9.37 -4.51 -3.95
N LEU A 195 8.11 -4.88 -3.72
CA LEU A 195 7.66 -6.26 -3.76
C LEU A 195 7.95 -6.90 -5.11
N ALA A 196 7.70 -6.19 -6.21
CA ALA A 196 8.00 -6.67 -7.56
C ALA A 196 9.48 -7.02 -7.69
N GLN A 197 10.37 -6.09 -7.33
CA GLN A 197 11.82 -6.30 -7.41
C GLN A 197 12.28 -7.50 -6.58
N ILE A 198 11.80 -7.61 -5.32
CA ILE A 198 12.21 -8.68 -4.41
C ILE A 198 11.70 -10.04 -4.91
N ALA A 199 10.46 -10.12 -5.36
CA ALA A 199 9.87 -11.37 -5.84
C ALA A 199 10.50 -11.86 -7.14
N GLU A 200 10.78 -10.95 -8.08
CA GLU A 200 11.45 -11.27 -9.35
C GLU A 200 12.88 -11.74 -9.11
N ASN A 201 13.64 -11.06 -8.24
CA ASN A 201 14.99 -11.48 -7.88
C ASN A 201 14.99 -12.86 -7.20
N LYS A 202 14.04 -13.10 -6.28
CA LYS A 202 13.90 -14.40 -5.62
C LYS A 202 13.54 -15.52 -6.60
N PHE A 203 12.72 -15.21 -7.61
CA PHE A 203 12.37 -16.17 -8.65
C PHE A 203 13.58 -16.51 -9.54
N GLN A 204 14.33 -15.52 -9.97
CA GLN A 204 15.55 -15.72 -10.79
C GLN A 204 16.63 -16.53 -10.09
N GLN A 205 16.76 -16.39 -8.76
CA GLN A 205 17.72 -17.19 -7.97
C GLN A 205 17.30 -18.65 -7.88
N ASN A 206 16.00 -18.93 -7.71
CA ASN A 206 15.49 -20.30 -7.63
C ASN A 206 15.55 -21.06 -8.96
N ASP A 207 15.59 -20.36 -10.10
CA ASP A 207 15.74 -20.97 -11.42
C ASP A 207 17.21 -21.37 -11.75
N GLN A 208 18.17 -21.00 -10.89
CA GLN A 208 19.60 -21.30 -11.06
C GLN A 208 20.10 -22.47 -10.19
N ASP A 209 19.25 -22.98 -9.29
CA ASP A 209 19.52 -24.14 -8.41
C ASP A 209 18.78 -25.40 -8.91
#